data_AF-A0A2A4JDS5-F1
#
_entry.id   AF-A0A2A4JDS5-F1
#
_cell.length_a   1.000
_cell.length_b   1.000
_cell.length_c   1.000
_cell.angle_alpha   90.00
_cell.angle_beta   90.00
_cell.angle_gamma   90.00
#
_symmetry.space_group_name_H-M   'P 1'
#
loop_
_entity.id
_entity.type
_entity.pdbx_description
1 polymer ?
#
loop_
_entity_poly.entity_id
_entity_poly.type
_entity_poly.pdbx_seq_one_letter_code
_entity_poly.pdbx_strand_id
1 'polypeptide(L)'
;RPCNCQRARKRCHCFRPHSNEIWLFSRYSTGWKCGLHADFTELTACVGGELDRHEGSAVHRRYFYITLLREPVSRYLSEYRHVKRGATWKGSRHWCQGRTATATEVPACYTGDSWRGVTLEEFMSCPWNLANNRQTRMLADLALVGCYNGTLKHRTAETDRVLLASAKRNLAAMAYFGLTEFQKISQYVFEETFNLLFAVPFTQHNATVSGSTLAALSPSQVAHIKRLNSLDLELYEFAKNLMFKRFEALKKRDTDFEYRWRHLGEVARSGVTEFDWDSNLEDATTEKYRGK
;
A
#
# COMPACT_ATOMS: atom_id res chain seq x y z
N ARG A 1 24.10 -7.44 4.27
CA ARG A 1 23.73 -8.52 5.21
C ARG A 1 22.24 -8.82 5.04
N PRO A 2 21.80 -10.09 5.07
CA PRO A 2 20.38 -10.43 5.03
C PRO A 2 19.61 -9.80 6.20
N CYS A 3 18.31 -9.56 6.02
CA CYS A 3 17.46 -9.18 7.14
C CYS A 3 17.28 -10.37 8.10
N ASN A 4 17.21 -10.11 9.40
CA ASN A 4 16.92 -11.14 10.40
C ASN A 4 15.43 -11.11 10.79
N CYS A 5 14.67 -12.13 10.42
CA CYS A 5 13.21 -12.15 10.55
C CYS A 5 12.71 -12.90 11.79
N GLN A 6 11.93 -12.22 12.61
CA GLN A 6 11.22 -12.76 13.77
C GLN A 6 9.78 -13.12 13.37
N ARG A 7 9.51 -14.40 13.07
CA ARG A 7 8.20 -14.88 12.58
C ARG A 7 7.04 -14.54 13.52
N ALA A 8 7.20 -14.79 14.82
CA ALA A 8 6.18 -14.53 15.84
C ALA A 8 5.71 -13.06 15.90
N ARG A 9 6.56 -12.11 15.52
CA ARG A 9 6.24 -10.67 15.52
C ARG A 9 5.93 -10.13 14.12
N LYS A 10 5.97 -10.98 13.10
CA LYS A 10 5.89 -10.60 11.68
C LYS A 10 6.77 -9.39 11.35
N ARG A 11 8.03 -9.41 11.81
CA ARG A 11 8.98 -8.29 11.69
C ARG A 11 10.40 -8.79 11.47
N CYS A 12 11.12 -8.17 10.54
CA CYS A 12 12.53 -8.38 10.28
C CYS A 12 13.37 -7.17 10.68
N HIS A 13 14.62 -7.42 11.05
CA HIS A 13 15.63 -6.40 11.27
C HIS A 13 16.45 -6.26 9.99
N CYS A 14 16.19 -5.19 9.23
CA CYS A 14 16.81 -4.89 7.94
C CYS A 14 17.82 -3.75 8.08
N PHE A 15 19.04 -4.11 8.45
CA PHE A 15 20.11 -3.16 8.73
C PHE A 15 21.23 -3.22 7.70
N ARG A 16 21.93 -2.11 7.50
CA ARG A 16 23.09 -2.04 6.60
C ARG A 16 24.21 -2.98 7.07
N PRO A 17 25.09 -3.44 6.15
CA PRO A 17 26.29 -4.17 6.53
C PRO A 17 27.11 -3.38 7.57
N HIS A 18 27.60 -4.06 8.60
CA HIS A 18 28.50 -3.49 9.63
C HIS A 18 27.97 -2.28 10.43
N SER A 19 26.67 -1.95 10.36
CA SER A 19 26.08 -0.89 11.18
C SER A 19 24.70 -1.28 11.73
N ASN A 20 24.14 -0.46 12.62
CA ASN A 20 22.76 -0.60 13.11
C ASN A 20 21.79 0.33 12.36
N GLU A 21 22.21 0.91 11.24
CA GLU A 21 21.38 1.79 10.41
C GLU A 21 20.36 0.98 9.63
N ILE A 22 19.13 1.50 9.56
CA ILE A 22 18.01 0.85 8.88
C ILE A 22 18.02 1.25 7.41
N TRP A 23 18.04 0.27 6.50
CA TRP A 23 17.97 0.55 5.06
C TRP A 23 16.55 0.43 4.47
N LEU A 24 15.62 -0.20 5.20
CA LEU A 24 14.23 -0.38 4.77
C LEU A 24 13.27 0.06 5.87
N PHE A 25 12.44 1.07 5.59
CA PHE A 25 11.33 1.48 6.46
C PHE A 25 10.02 0.91 5.91
N SER A 26 9.40 0.00 6.66
CA SER A 26 8.18 -0.69 6.23
C SER A 26 7.47 -1.34 7.42
N ARG A 27 6.22 -1.77 7.24
CA ARG A 27 5.50 -2.62 8.20
C ARG A 27 6.36 -3.79 8.68
N TYR A 28 7.02 -4.49 7.77
CA TYR A 28 7.74 -5.71 8.07
C TYR A 28 9.18 -5.49 8.51
N SER A 29 9.69 -4.26 8.54
CA SER A 29 11.02 -3.95 9.07
C SER A 29 10.95 -3.14 10.36
N THR A 30 10.31 -1.97 10.29
CA THR A 30 10.21 -1.01 11.40
C THR A 30 8.91 -1.14 12.17
N GLY A 31 7.91 -1.85 11.62
CA GLY A 31 6.54 -1.79 12.13
C GLY A 31 5.86 -0.48 11.75
N TRP A 32 4.75 -0.18 12.42
CA TRP A 32 3.92 1.00 12.17
C TRP A 32 4.41 2.23 12.95
N LYS A 33 5.71 2.55 12.88
CA LYS A 33 6.32 3.67 13.65
C LYS A 33 5.66 5.03 13.36
N CYS A 34 5.23 5.24 12.12
CA CYS A 34 4.53 6.46 11.72
C CYS A 34 3.00 6.36 11.76
N GLY A 35 2.44 5.27 12.29
CA GLY A 35 1.01 5.00 12.28
C GLY A 35 0.63 3.80 11.41
N LEU A 36 -0.51 3.18 11.73
CA LEU A 36 -1.06 2.06 10.97
C LEU A 36 -1.44 2.52 9.56
N HIS A 37 -0.85 1.90 8.54
CA HIS A 37 -1.03 2.29 7.14
C HIS A 37 -0.76 3.79 6.90
N ALA A 38 0.31 4.32 7.51
CA ALA A 38 0.72 5.70 7.35
C ALA A 38 0.76 6.13 5.87
N ASP A 39 0.05 7.21 5.55
CA ASP A 39 -0.03 7.76 4.19
C ASP A 39 1.19 8.63 3.80
N PHE A 40 1.21 9.18 2.59
CA PHE A 40 2.30 10.03 2.11
C PHE A 40 2.52 11.26 3.02
N THR A 41 1.46 11.89 3.50
CA THR A 41 1.53 13.06 4.39
C THR A 41 2.12 12.65 5.74
N GLU A 42 1.69 11.51 6.28
CA GLU A 42 2.19 10.98 7.54
C GLU A 42 3.66 10.55 7.44
N LEU A 43 4.04 9.78 6.42
CA LEU A 43 5.39 9.24 6.26
C LEU A 43 6.42 10.35 6.03
N THR A 44 6.13 11.32 5.17
CA THR A 44 7.07 12.41 4.85
C THR A 44 7.32 13.33 6.05
N ALA A 45 6.36 13.44 6.97
CA ALA A 45 6.52 14.20 8.21
C ALA A 45 7.18 13.41 9.36
N CYS A 46 7.24 12.08 9.28
CA CYS A 46 7.58 11.22 10.42
C CYS A 46 8.87 10.40 10.26
N VAL A 47 9.12 9.83 9.07
CA VAL A 47 10.18 8.81 8.89
C VAL A 47 11.56 9.32 9.32
N GLY A 48 11.88 10.58 9.03
CA GLY A 48 13.17 11.17 9.41
C GLY A 48 13.41 11.14 10.91
N GLY A 49 12.49 11.70 11.69
CA GLY A 49 12.62 11.73 13.16
C GLY A 49 12.61 10.34 13.80
N GLU A 50 11.87 9.37 13.23
CA GLU A 50 11.90 7.99 13.72
C GLU A 50 13.25 7.30 13.50
N LEU A 51 13.89 7.53 12.35
CA LEU A 51 15.21 6.98 12.06
C LEU A 51 16.30 7.67 12.88
N ASP A 52 16.25 8.99 13.03
CA ASP A 52 17.18 9.74 13.90
C ASP A 52 17.12 9.24 15.34
N ARG A 53 15.91 9.03 15.88
CA ARG A 53 15.73 8.50 17.24
C ARG A 53 16.27 7.08 17.39
N HIS A 54 16.15 6.25 16.35
CA HIS A 54 16.67 4.89 16.37
C HIS A 54 18.20 4.86 16.28
N GLU A 55 18.79 5.70 15.42
CA GLU A 55 20.22 5.71 15.13
C GLU A 55 21.02 6.61 16.10
N GLY A 56 20.34 7.40 16.93
CA GLY A 56 20.94 8.23 17.97
C GLY A 56 21.60 9.51 17.45
N SER A 57 21.49 9.81 16.16
CA SER A 57 22.03 11.02 15.56
C SER A 57 21.17 11.50 14.38
N ALA A 58 21.10 12.82 14.23
CA ALA A 58 20.44 13.46 13.10
C ALA A 58 21.36 13.37 11.87
N VAL A 59 20.96 12.61 10.86
CA VAL A 59 21.75 12.40 9.64
C VAL A 59 20.94 12.82 8.42
N HIS A 60 21.58 13.54 7.50
CA HIS A 60 20.98 13.85 6.21
C HIS A 60 20.84 12.56 5.39
N ARG A 61 19.58 12.11 5.18
CA ARG A 61 19.27 10.88 4.45
C ARG A 61 18.52 11.18 3.16
N ARG A 62 18.78 10.37 2.14
CA ARG A 62 17.97 10.32 0.92
C ARG A 62 16.92 9.23 1.08
N TYR A 63 15.64 9.59 0.99
CA TYR A 63 14.53 8.66 1.06
C TYR A 63 14.05 8.27 -0.34
N PHE A 64 13.97 6.97 -0.60
CA PHE A 64 13.41 6.41 -1.82
C PHE A 64 12.04 5.82 -1.51
N TYR A 65 10.99 6.62 -1.69
CA TYR A 65 9.62 6.17 -1.48
C TYR A 65 9.20 5.20 -2.58
N ILE A 66 8.51 4.14 -2.14
CA ILE A 66 7.91 3.14 -3.03
C ILE A 66 6.49 2.81 -2.62
N THR A 67 5.66 2.37 -3.56
CA THR A 67 4.28 1.93 -3.27
C THR A 67 3.80 0.86 -4.24
N LEU A 68 2.64 0.27 -3.97
CA LEU A 68 1.91 -0.62 -4.88
C LEU A 68 0.51 -0.06 -5.09
N LEU A 69 0.05 -0.06 -6.34
CA LEU A 69 -1.31 0.32 -6.72
C LEU A 69 -2.08 -0.89 -7.26
N ARG A 70 -3.39 -0.73 -7.30
CA ARG A 70 -4.33 -1.74 -7.79
C ARG A 70 -5.49 -1.08 -8.50
N GLU A 71 -6.07 -1.79 -9.47
CA GLU A 71 -7.26 -1.35 -10.19
C GLU A 71 -8.36 -0.98 -9.17
N PRO A 72 -8.92 0.24 -9.22
CA PRO A 72 -9.73 0.79 -8.14
C PRO A 72 -10.98 -0.01 -7.78
N VAL A 73 -11.70 -0.58 -8.75
CA VAL A 73 -12.90 -1.38 -8.47
C VAL A 73 -12.50 -2.66 -7.74
N SER A 74 -11.48 -3.36 -8.22
CA SER A 74 -10.94 -4.57 -7.62
C SER A 74 -10.40 -4.31 -6.21
N ARG A 75 -9.69 -3.18 -6.02
CA ARG A 75 -9.18 -2.72 -4.73
C ARG A 75 -10.32 -2.41 -3.75
N TYR A 76 -11.34 -1.68 -4.19
CA TYR A 76 -12.50 -1.32 -3.37
C TYR A 76 -13.26 -2.57 -2.90
N LEU A 77 -13.51 -3.52 -3.80
CA LEU A 77 -14.18 -4.78 -3.47
C LEU A 77 -13.35 -5.67 -2.54
N SER A 78 -12.03 -5.67 -2.72
CA SER A 78 -11.11 -6.36 -1.82
C SER A 78 -11.16 -5.78 -0.41
N GLU A 79 -11.23 -4.45 -0.29
CA GLU A 79 -11.39 -3.76 0.99
C GLU A 79 -12.75 -4.06 1.63
N TYR A 80 -13.84 -3.95 0.88
CA TYR A 80 -15.19 -4.33 1.33
C TYR A 80 -15.19 -5.74 1.95
N ARG A 81 -14.61 -6.74 1.28
CA ARG A 81 -14.55 -8.12 1.79
C ARG A 81 -13.70 -8.25 3.06
N HIS A 82 -12.67 -7.43 3.20
CA HIS A 82 -11.85 -7.41 4.42
C HIS A 82 -12.62 -6.79 5.58
N VAL A 83 -13.32 -5.67 5.33
CA VAL A 83 -14.15 -4.97 6.31
C VAL A 83 -15.33 -5.85 6.75
N LYS A 84 -16.01 -6.51 5.81
CA LYS A 84 -17.09 -7.47 6.09
C LYS A 84 -16.67 -8.59 7.04
N ARG A 85 -15.38 -8.96 7.06
CA ARG A 85 -14.80 -9.98 7.96
C ARG A 85 -14.27 -9.39 9.28
N GLY A 86 -14.30 -8.08 9.45
CA GLY A 86 -14.01 -7.38 10.71
C GLY A 86 -12.82 -6.41 10.66
N ALA A 87 -12.20 -6.18 9.50
CA ALA A 87 -11.15 -5.16 9.42
C ALA A 87 -11.73 -3.75 9.58
N THR A 88 -11.01 -2.90 10.29
CA THR A 88 -11.40 -1.50 10.54
C THR A 88 -10.26 -0.52 10.28
N TRP A 89 -9.02 -0.93 10.56
CA TRP A 89 -7.86 -0.05 10.66
C TRP A 89 -8.07 1.13 11.61
N LYS A 90 -8.94 1.00 12.62
CA LYS A 90 -9.29 2.08 13.56
C LYS A 90 -8.12 2.66 14.38
N GLY A 91 -6.95 2.01 14.34
CA GLY A 91 -5.70 2.50 14.94
C GLY A 91 -4.86 3.41 14.02
N SER A 92 -5.34 3.73 12.80
CA SER A 92 -4.70 4.74 11.94
C SER A 92 -4.75 6.11 12.60
N ARG A 93 -3.65 6.86 12.53
CA ARG A 93 -3.53 8.18 13.19
C ARG A 93 -4.18 9.29 12.38
N HIS A 94 -4.16 9.19 11.05
CA HIS A 94 -4.67 10.27 10.20
C HIS A 94 -3.97 11.60 10.53
N TRP A 95 -2.65 11.55 10.67
CA TRP A 95 -1.83 12.69 11.08
C TRP A 95 -1.60 13.66 9.93
N CYS A 96 -1.91 14.93 10.14
CA CYS A 96 -1.68 15.99 9.17
C CYS A 96 -1.51 17.33 9.88
N GLN A 97 -0.58 18.16 9.41
CA GLN A 97 -0.26 19.48 10.01
C GLN A 97 -0.02 19.41 11.54
N GLY A 98 0.70 18.39 12.00
CA GLY A 98 1.13 18.29 13.40
C GLY A 98 0.07 17.77 14.38
N ARG A 99 -1.08 17.26 13.90
CA ARG A 99 -2.12 16.67 14.75
C ARG A 99 -2.81 15.46 14.12
N THR A 100 -3.41 14.64 14.97
CA THR A 100 -4.32 13.54 14.60
C THR A 100 -5.67 14.12 14.18
N ALA A 101 -6.32 13.53 13.17
CA ALA A 101 -7.70 13.87 12.83
C ALA A 101 -8.68 13.50 13.96
N THR A 102 -9.68 14.35 14.17
CA THR A 102 -10.73 14.13 15.16
C THR A 102 -11.85 13.23 14.63
N ALA A 103 -12.66 12.67 15.53
CA ALA A 103 -13.81 11.85 15.15
C ALA A 103 -14.90 12.63 14.37
N THR A 104 -14.89 13.97 14.43
CA THR A 104 -15.80 14.82 13.64
C THR A 104 -15.26 15.09 12.23
N GLU A 105 -13.94 15.01 12.04
CA GLU A 105 -13.29 15.13 10.73
C GLU A 105 -13.27 13.78 10.00
N VAL A 106 -13.12 12.68 10.73
CA VAL A 106 -13.18 11.31 10.20
C VAL A 106 -14.19 10.47 10.99
N PRO A 107 -15.49 10.64 10.74
CA PRO A 107 -16.53 9.85 11.42
C PRO A 107 -16.46 8.37 11.03
N ALA A 108 -16.79 7.49 11.98
CA ALA A 108 -16.91 6.07 11.70
C ALA A 108 -18.18 5.76 10.89
N CYS A 109 -18.10 4.81 9.96
CA CYS A 109 -19.25 4.29 9.22
C CYS A 109 -20.03 3.19 9.95
N TYR A 110 -19.61 2.82 11.15
CA TYR A 110 -20.16 1.71 11.93
C TYR A 110 -20.22 2.07 13.41
N THR A 111 -21.09 1.38 14.13
CA THR A 111 -21.20 1.44 15.59
C THR A 111 -20.48 0.24 16.22
N GLY A 112 -20.04 0.38 17.46
CA GLY A 112 -19.33 -0.68 18.18
C GLY A 112 -17.91 -0.95 17.66
N ASP A 113 -17.48 -2.21 17.71
CA ASP A 113 -16.07 -2.56 17.53
C ASP A 113 -15.58 -2.65 16.08
N SER A 114 -16.46 -3.05 15.16
CA SER A 114 -16.14 -3.29 13.75
C SER A 114 -17.38 -3.22 12.86
N TRP A 115 -17.17 -3.19 11.53
CA TRP A 115 -18.23 -3.25 10.53
C TRP A 115 -18.45 -4.66 9.98
N ARG A 116 -18.34 -5.68 10.86
CA ARG A 116 -18.50 -7.08 10.49
C ARG A 116 -19.91 -7.34 9.95
N GLY A 117 -19.99 -8.10 8.86
CA GLY A 117 -21.27 -8.47 8.25
C GLY A 117 -21.86 -7.43 7.29
N VAL A 118 -21.27 -6.23 7.18
CA VAL A 118 -21.76 -5.16 6.29
C VAL A 118 -22.08 -5.66 4.88
N THR A 119 -23.22 -5.20 4.34
CA THR A 119 -23.60 -5.42 2.94
C THR A 119 -22.79 -4.52 2.00
N LEU A 120 -22.81 -4.79 0.70
CA LEU A 120 -22.10 -3.91 -0.23
C LEU A 120 -22.80 -2.54 -0.31
N GLU A 121 -24.12 -2.54 -0.24
CA GLU A 121 -25.00 -1.38 -0.29
C GLU A 121 -24.71 -0.42 0.87
N GLU A 122 -24.65 -0.94 2.10
CA GLU A 122 -24.27 -0.15 3.29
C GLU A 122 -22.83 0.37 3.20
N PHE A 123 -21.91 -0.46 2.67
CA PHE A 123 -20.52 -0.06 2.49
C PHE A 123 -20.39 1.10 1.49
N MET A 124 -21.16 1.08 0.40
CA MET A 124 -21.19 2.15 -0.61
C MET A 124 -21.97 3.40 -0.15
N SER A 125 -22.95 3.25 0.75
CA SER A 125 -23.82 4.35 1.16
C SER A 125 -23.19 5.29 2.20
N CYS A 126 -22.18 4.83 2.96
CA CYS A 126 -21.52 5.68 3.93
C CYS A 126 -20.68 6.78 3.23
N PRO A 127 -21.02 8.07 3.42
CA PRO A 127 -20.27 9.17 2.78
C PRO A 127 -18.86 9.33 3.35
N TRP A 128 -18.63 8.85 4.58
CA TRP A 128 -17.35 8.92 5.30
C TRP A 128 -16.43 7.72 5.03
N ASN A 129 -16.82 6.81 4.13
CA ASN A 129 -16.05 5.58 3.92
C ASN A 129 -14.67 5.87 3.34
N LEU A 130 -13.63 5.64 4.14
CA LEU A 130 -12.23 5.82 3.77
C LEU A 130 -11.77 4.89 2.63
N ALA A 131 -12.57 3.91 2.23
CA ALA A 131 -12.35 3.14 1.00
C ALA A 131 -12.51 4.02 -0.25
N ASN A 132 -13.34 5.05 -0.23
CA ASN A 132 -13.56 5.94 -1.37
C ASN A 132 -12.29 6.73 -1.70
N ASN A 133 -11.83 6.65 -2.96
CA ASN A 133 -10.63 7.34 -3.44
C ASN A 133 -9.40 7.17 -2.53
N ARG A 134 -9.24 5.95 -1.96
CA ARG A 134 -8.19 5.66 -0.97
C ARG A 134 -6.80 5.90 -1.53
N GLN A 135 -6.51 5.44 -2.76
CA GLN A 135 -5.17 5.54 -3.33
C GLN A 135 -4.78 7.01 -3.54
N THR A 136 -5.71 7.82 -4.06
CA THR A 136 -5.53 9.26 -4.26
C THR A 136 -5.32 9.97 -2.93
N ARG A 137 -6.18 9.73 -1.94
CA ARG A 137 -6.04 10.34 -0.61
C ARG A 137 -4.71 9.95 0.04
N MET A 138 -4.32 8.68 -0.01
CA MET A 138 -3.11 8.21 0.67
C MET A 138 -1.80 8.60 -0.04
N LEU A 139 -1.86 9.05 -1.30
CA LEU A 139 -0.68 9.49 -2.06
C LEU A 139 -0.57 11.01 -2.17
N ALA A 140 -1.65 11.74 -1.96
CA ALA A 140 -1.64 13.19 -1.95
C ALA A 140 -1.00 13.75 -0.67
N ASP A 141 -0.46 14.96 -0.80
CA ASP A 141 -0.25 15.85 0.35
C ASP A 141 -1.59 16.44 0.78
N LEU A 142 -2.10 15.99 1.92
CA LEU A 142 -3.42 16.38 2.43
C LEU A 142 -3.41 17.79 3.03
N ALA A 143 -2.25 18.34 3.38
CA ALA A 143 -2.16 19.70 3.91
C ALA A 143 -2.62 20.74 2.87
N LEU A 144 -2.50 20.43 1.58
CA LEU A 144 -2.93 21.30 0.46
C LEU A 144 -4.44 21.56 0.43
N VAL A 145 -5.24 20.72 1.08
CA VAL A 145 -6.70 20.83 1.11
C VAL A 145 -7.25 20.93 2.53
N GLY A 146 -6.44 21.37 3.49
CA GLY A 146 -6.88 21.46 4.89
C GLY A 146 -7.08 20.10 5.55
N CYS A 147 -6.22 19.13 5.24
CA CYS A 147 -6.17 17.80 5.86
C CYS A 147 -7.49 17.01 5.70
N TYR A 148 -7.94 16.37 6.78
CA TYR A 148 -9.11 15.49 6.75
C TYR A 148 -10.43 16.25 6.57
N ASN A 149 -10.44 17.55 6.88
CA ASN A 149 -11.61 18.39 6.70
C ASN A 149 -11.95 18.59 5.21
N GLY A 150 -10.97 18.93 4.37
CA GLY A 150 -11.21 19.11 2.92
C GLY A 150 -11.11 17.84 2.08
N THR A 151 -10.65 16.72 2.64
CA THR A 151 -10.66 15.42 1.92
C THR A 151 -11.96 14.64 2.07
N LEU A 152 -12.69 14.84 3.17
CA LEU A 152 -13.94 14.12 3.47
C LEU A 152 -15.11 15.10 3.60
N LYS A 153 -15.11 15.95 4.63
CA LYS A 153 -16.27 16.74 5.06
C LYS A 153 -16.64 17.90 4.14
N HIS A 154 -15.65 18.63 3.65
CA HIS A 154 -15.82 19.79 2.78
C HIS A 154 -15.20 19.55 1.40
N ARG A 155 -15.31 18.31 0.93
CA ARG A 155 -14.83 17.93 -0.40
C ARG A 155 -15.60 18.69 -1.48
N THR A 156 -14.87 19.32 -2.39
CA THR A 156 -15.37 20.00 -3.58
C THR A 156 -14.66 19.49 -4.83
N ALA A 157 -15.18 19.85 -6.01
CA ALA A 157 -14.50 19.55 -7.28
C ALA A 157 -13.10 20.19 -7.36
N GLU A 158 -12.89 21.33 -6.69
CA GLU A 158 -11.57 21.97 -6.61
C GLU A 158 -10.61 21.19 -5.73
N THR A 159 -11.04 20.79 -4.52
CA THR A 159 -10.20 19.94 -3.64
C THR A 159 -9.86 18.62 -4.32
N ASP A 160 -10.78 18.05 -5.09
CA ASP A 160 -10.56 16.81 -5.85
C ASP A 160 -9.48 16.97 -6.92
N ARG A 161 -9.48 18.09 -7.65
CA ARG A 161 -8.43 18.42 -8.62
C ARG A 161 -7.07 18.56 -7.94
N VAL A 162 -7.01 19.26 -6.79
CA VAL A 162 -5.77 19.44 -6.03
C VAL A 162 -5.24 18.11 -5.50
N LEU A 163 -6.11 17.28 -4.93
CA LEU A 163 -5.75 15.95 -4.43
C LEU A 163 -5.21 15.05 -5.55
N LEU A 164 -5.91 14.98 -6.69
CA LEU A 164 -5.50 14.15 -7.81
C LEU A 164 -4.17 14.64 -8.41
N ALA A 165 -3.99 15.95 -8.59
CA ALA A 165 -2.74 16.52 -9.07
C ALA A 165 -1.58 16.23 -8.11
N SER A 166 -1.80 16.39 -6.80
CA SER A 166 -0.82 16.08 -5.75
C SER A 166 -0.43 14.59 -5.76
N ALA A 167 -1.41 13.69 -5.79
CA ALA A 167 -1.18 12.25 -5.86
C ALA A 167 -0.40 11.83 -7.12
N LYS A 168 -0.76 12.36 -8.30
CA LYS A 168 -0.04 12.10 -9.56
C LYS A 168 1.41 12.58 -9.48
N ARG A 169 1.63 13.79 -8.98
CA ARG A 169 2.98 14.37 -8.80
C ARG A 169 3.83 13.53 -7.85
N ASN A 170 3.28 13.21 -6.68
CA ASN A 170 4.00 12.45 -5.65
C ASN A 170 4.34 11.04 -6.15
N LEU A 171 3.37 10.34 -6.77
CA LEU A 171 3.60 9.03 -7.37
C LEU A 171 4.68 9.06 -8.46
N ALA A 172 4.65 10.08 -9.33
CA ALA A 172 5.65 10.25 -10.39
C ALA A 172 7.05 10.55 -9.84
N ALA A 173 7.14 11.20 -8.68
CA ALA A 173 8.40 11.48 -7.99
C ALA A 173 8.93 10.31 -7.15
N MET A 174 8.09 9.31 -6.84
CA MET A 174 8.55 8.10 -6.15
C MET A 174 9.60 7.35 -7.00
N ALA A 175 10.59 6.81 -6.29
CA ALA A 175 11.66 6.04 -6.91
C ALA A 175 11.10 4.86 -7.71
N TYR A 176 10.08 4.20 -7.15
CA TYR A 176 9.41 3.08 -7.78
C TYR A 176 7.95 3.01 -7.32
N PHE A 177 7.07 2.47 -8.17
CA PHE A 177 5.80 1.93 -7.74
C PHE A 177 5.49 0.70 -8.57
N GLY A 178 4.71 -0.24 -8.04
CA GLY A 178 4.26 -1.45 -8.73
C GLY A 178 2.75 -1.46 -8.98
N LEU A 179 2.29 -2.32 -9.88
CA LEU A 179 0.87 -2.54 -10.15
C LEU A 179 0.52 -4.00 -9.88
N THR A 180 -0.53 -4.23 -9.10
CA THR A 180 -0.91 -5.57 -8.63
C THR A 180 -1.21 -6.54 -9.79
N GLU A 181 -1.72 -5.99 -10.90
CA GLU A 181 -2.09 -6.67 -12.14
C GLU A 181 -0.90 -7.03 -13.02
N PHE A 182 0.30 -6.53 -12.71
CA PHE A 182 1.50 -6.66 -13.54
C PHE A 182 2.73 -7.04 -12.71
N GLN A 183 2.67 -8.18 -12.01
CA GLN A 183 3.71 -8.62 -11.07
C GLN A 183 5.09 -8.76 -11.73
N LYS A 184 5.17 -9.42 -12.89
CA LYS A 184 6.45 -9.64 -13.60
C LYS A 184 7.09 -8.33 -14.08
N ILE A 185 6.29 -7.42 -14.64
CA ILE A 185 6.74 -6.06 -15.01
C ILE A 185 7.20 -5.31 -13.77
N SER A 186 6.42 -5.38 -12.69
CA SER A 186 6.72 -4.72 -11.42
C SER A 186 8.05 -5.23 -10.83
N GLN A 187 8.33 -6.54 -10.89
CA GLN A 187 9.60 -7.12 -10.47
C GLN A 187 10.75 -6.54 -11.31
N TYR A 188 10.70 -6.66 -12.63
CA TYR A 188 11.76 -6.17 -13.51
C TYR A 188 12.05 -4.68 -13.30
N VAL A 189 11.02 -3.83 -13.25
CA VAL A 189 11.20 -2.39 -13.03
C VAL A 189 11.82 -2.10 -11.67
N PHE A 190 11.48 -2.86 -10.62
CA PHE A 190 12.10 -2.71 -9.30
C PHE A 190 13.59 -3.08 -9.34
N GLU A 191 13.89 -4.25 -9.91
CA GLU A 191 15.25 -4.78 -10.00
C GLU A 191 16.17 -3.80 -10.74
N GLU A 192 15.74 -3.28 -11.88
CA GLU A 192 16.47 -2.28 -12.66
C GLU A 192 16.59 -0.91 -11.96
N THR A 193 15.55 -0.48 -11.23
CA THR A 193 15.56 0.82 -10.56
C THR A 193 16.57 0.86 -9.41
N PHE A 194 16.68 -0.24 -8.66
CA PHE A 194 17.52 -0.29 -7.46
C PHE A 194 18.81 -1.08 -7.66
N ASN A 195 19.03 -1.68 -8.82
CA ASN A 195 20.11 -2.63 -9.09
C ASN A 195 20.15 -3.74 -8.03
N LEU A 196 18.98 -4.34 -7.80
CA LEU A 196 18.77 -5.45 -6.86
C LEU A 196 18.14 -6.61 -7.62
N LEU A 197 18.30 -7.83 -7.13
CA LEU A 197 17.67 -9.02 -7.70
C LEU A 197 16.85 -9.71 -6.61
N PHE A 198 15.62 -10.10 -6.95
CA PHE A 198 14.84 -10.99 -6.10
C PHE A 198 15.33 -12.43 -6.31
N ALA A 199 15.35 -13.22 -5.24
CA ALA A 199 15.76 -14.63 -5.30
C ALA A 199 14.62 -15.59 -5.69
N VAL A 200 13.38 -15.09 -5.76
CA VAL A 200 12.19 -15.84 -6.15
C VAL A 200 11.39 -14.95 -7.09
N PRO A 201 10.93 -15.46 -8.24
CA PRO A 201 10.13 -14.68 -9.19
C PRO A 201 8.76 -14.31 -8.60
N PHE A 202 8.27 -13.14 -8.97
CA PHE A 202 6.91 -12.76 -8.60
C PHE A 202 5.90 -13.53 -9.44
N THR A 203 4.85 -14.02 -8.79
CA THR A 203 3.77 -14.81 -9.40
C THR A 203 2.51 -13.99 -9.56
N GLN A 204 1.90 -14.04 -10.76
CA GLN A 204 0.64 -13.34 -11.02
C GLN A 204 -0.54 -14.19 -10.51
N HIS A 205 -1.17 -13.75 -9.41
CA HIS A 205 -2.36 -14.40 -8.86
C HIS A 205 -3.64 -13.66 -9.26
N ASN A 206 -4.23 -14.08 -10.39
CA ASN A 206 -5.45 -13.45 -10.92
C ASN A 206 -6.74 -13.91 -10.23
N ALA A 207 -6.73 -15.10 -9.62
CA ALA A 207 -7.85 -15.64 -8.84
C ALA A 207 -7.94 -14.92 -7.47
N THR A 208 -8.47 -13.70 -7.50
CA THR A 208 -8.62 -12.87 -6.30
C THR A 208 -10.04 -12.94 -5.75
N VAL A 209 -10.21 -12.79 -4.43
CA VAL A 209 -11.53 -12.69 -3.77
C VAL A 209 -12.40 -11.56 -4.35
N SER A 210 -11.77 -10.51 -4.87
CA SER A 210 -12.44 -9.42 -5.58
C SER A 210 -12.96 -9.85 -6.96
N GLY A 211 -12.29 -10.77 -7.67
CA GLY A 211 -12.73 -11.25 -8.98
C GLY A 211 -14.06 -12.01 -8.92
N SER A 212 -14.20 -12.93 -7.96
CA SER A 212 -15.47 -13.64 -7.73
C SER A 212 -16.58 -12.70 -7.25
N THR A 213 -16.22 -11.69 -6.45
CA THR A 213 -17.18 -10.67 -6.03
C THR A 213 -17.65 -9.83 -7.20
N LEU A 214 -16.74 -9.40 -8.07
CA LEU A 214 -17.04 -8.57 -9.23
C LEU A 214 -17.97 -9.28 -10.21
N ALA A 215 -17.78 -10.58 -10.44
CA ALA A 215 -18.64 -11.39 -11.32
C ALA A 215 -20.10 -11.48 -10.83
N ALA A 216 -20.35 -11.28 -9.53
CA ALA A 216 -21.69 -11.32 -8.95
C ALA A 216 -22.39 -9.95 -8.91
N LEU A 217 -21.75 -8.87 -9.38
CA LEU A 217 -22.30 -7.51 -9.30
C LEU A 217 -23.11 -7.15 -10.53
N SER A 218 -24.18 -6.39 -10.31
CA SER A 218 -24.91 -5.75 -11.38
C SER A 218 -24.11 -4.61 -12.02
N PRO A 219 -24.39 -4.25 -13.29
CA PRO A 219 -23.77 -3.10 -13.93
C PRO A 219 -23.95 -1.78 -13.16
N SER A 220 -25.08 -1.60 -12.48
CA SER A 220 -25.36 -0.40 -11.69
C SER A 220 -24.51 -0.32 -10.42
N GLN A 221 -24.27 -1.46 -9.74
CA GLN A 221 -23.36 -1.54 -8.60
C GLN A 221 -21.92 -1.21 -9.04
N VAL A 222 -21.46 -1.78 -10.16
CA VAL A 222 -20.13 -1.47 -10.71
C VAL A 222 -20.00 0.01 -11.06
N ALA A 223 -21.01 0.59 -11.71
CA ALA A 223 -21.03 2.02 -12.03
C ALA A 223 -21.00 2.90 -10.77
N HIS A 224 -21.69 2.49 -9.70
CA HIS A 224 -21.66 3.20 -8.42
C HIS A 224 -20.26 3.16 -7.78
N ILE A 225 -19.61 2.00 -7.73
CA ILE A 225 -18.24 1.87 -7.21
C ILE A 225 -17.27 2.74 -8.01
N LYS A 226 -17.40 2.78 -9.35
CA LYS A 226 -16.59 3.65 -10.21
C LYS A 226 -16.78 5.13 -9.87
N ARG A 227 -18.02 5.59 -9.62
CA ARG A 227 -18.29 6.97 -9.19
C ARG A 227 -17.66 7.30 -7.84
N LEU A 228 -17.76 6.39 -6.87
CA LEU A 228 -17.14 6.55 -5.53
C LEU A 228 -15.61 6.60 -5.57
N ASN A 229 -15.00 6.05 -6.63
CA ASN A 229 -13.56 5.93 -6.81
C ASN A 229 -13.07 6.64 -8.09
N SER A 230 -13.75 7.72 -8.49
CA SER A 230 -13.44 8.46 -9.73
C SER A 230 -12.00 8.97 -9.80
N LEU A 231 -11.48 9.54 -8.71
CA LEU A 231 -10.09 10.03 -8.66
C LEU A 231 -9.10 8.88 -8.70
N ASP A 232 -9.40 7.76 -8.00
CA ASP A 232 -8.55 6.57 -8.05
C ASP A 232 -8.51 5.97 -9.46
N LEU A 233 -9.59 6.03 -10.24
CA LEU A 233 -9.61 5.60 -11.65
C LEU A 233 -8.68 6.47 -12.50
N GLU A 234 -8.78 7.79 -12.37
CA GLU A 234 -7.88 8.70 -13.10
C GLU A 234 -6.41 8.57 -12.67
N LEU A 235 -6.16 8.36 -11.37
CA LEU A 235 -4.83 8.12 -10.83
C LEU A 235 -4.26 6.80 -11.33
N TYR A 236 -5.07 5.73 -11.33
CA TYR A 236 -4.64 4.41 -11.77
C TYR A 236 -4.33 4.38 -13.27
N GLU A 237 -5.13 5.05 -14.10
CA GLU A 237 -4.85 5.18 -15.54
C GLU A 237 -3.54 5.95 -15.78
N PHE A 238 -3.31 7.03 -15.04
CA PHE A 238 -2.02 7.73 -15.05
C PHE A 238 -0.86 6.82 -14.63
N ALA A 239 -1.02 6.09 -13.51
CA ALA A 239 -0.01 5.20 -12.96
C ALA A 239 0.34 4.08 -13.94
N LYS A 240 -0.67 3.48 -14.58
CA LYS A 240 -0.52 2.46 -15.61
C LYS A 240 0.31 3.00 -16.77
N ASN A 241 -0.09 4.12 -17.35
CA ASN A 241 0.64 4.73 -18.46
C ASN A 241 2.10 5.07 -18.09
N LEU A 242 2.33 5.60 -16.89
CA LEU A 242 3.68 5.92 -16.42
C LEU A 242 4.52 4.66 -16.17
N MET A 243 3.95 3.60 -15.58
CA MET A 243 4.62 2.31 -15.38
C MET A 243 5.10 1.71 -16.70
N PHE A 244 4.21 1.61 -17.69
CA PHE A 244 4.58 1.05 -18.99
C PHE A 244 5.63 1.91 -19.71
N LYS A 245 5.56 3.25 -19.61
CA LYS A 245 6.63 4.12 -20.12
C LYS A 245 7.98 3.87 -19.44
N ARG A 246 7.99 3.70 -18.11
CA ARG A 246 9.22 3.37 -17.35
C ARG A 246 9.77 2.00 -17.76
N PHE A 247 8.90 1.00 -17.86
CA PHE A 247 9.27 -0.34 -18.32
C PHE A 247 9.91 -0.32 -19.72
N GLU A 248 9.26 0.31 -20.70
CA GLU A 248 9.81 0.39 -22.07
C GLU A 248 11.13 1.19 -22.13
N ALA A 249 11.27 2.24 -21.33
CA ALA A 249 12.52 3.00 -21.25
C ALA A 249 13.68 2.17 -20.67
N LEU A 250 13.41 1.35 -19.65
CA LEU A 250 14.39 0.42 -19.07
C LEU A 250 14.73 -0.69 -20.06
N LYS A 251 13.71 -1.34 -20.64
CA LYS A 251 13.87 -2.37 -21.67
C LYS A 251 14.73 -1.89 -22.85
N LYS A 252 14.51 -0.67 -23.34
CA LYS A 252 15.29 -0.11 -24.46
C LYS A 252 16.78 0.09 -24.13
N ARG A 253 17.12 0.29 -22.85
CA ARG A 253 18.50 0.48 -22.38
C ARG A 253 19.18 -0.84 -22.01
N ASP A 254 18.40 -1.89 -21.86
CA ASP A 254 18.85 -3.22 -21.47
C ASP A 254 19.26 -4.05 -22.68
N THR A 255 20.57 -4.19 -22.91
CA THR A 255 21.12 -5.01 -24.00
C THR A 255 20.83 -6.49 -23.85
N ASP A 256 20.59 -6.96 -22.62
CA ASP A 256 20.37 -8.36 -22.28
C ASP A 256 18.93 -8.64 -21.86
N PHE A 257 17.99 -7.77 -22.26
CA PHE A 257 16.59 -7.80 -21.82
C PHE A 257 15.94 -9.17 -21.99
N GLU A 258 16.06 -9.79 -23.16
CA GLU A 258 15.42 -11.08 -23.44
C GLU A 258 15.97 -12.20 -22.55
N TYR A 259 17.24 -12.11 -22.14
CA TYR A 259 17.81 -13.02 -21.18
C TYR A 259 17.28 -12.71 -19.78
N ARG A 260 17.45 -11.48 -19.29
CA ARG A 260 17.07 -11.09 -17.92
C ARG A 260 15.57 -11.27 -17.65
N TRP A 261 14.73 -10.89 -18.60
CA TRP A 261 13.27 -11.04 -18.52
C TRP A 261 12.82 -12.52 -18.39
N ARG A 262 13.56 -13.46 -18.99
CA ARG A 262 13.26 -14.89 -18.88
C ARG A 262 13.73 -15.48 -17.54
N HIS A 263 14.83 -14.97 -17.00
CA HIS A 263 15.49 -15.51 -15.80
C HIS A 263 15.28 -14.64 -14.55
N LEU A 264 14.22 -13.82 -14.53
CA LEU A 264 13.84 -13.05 -13.33
C LEU A 264 13.63 -13.99 -12.15
N GLY A 265 14.23 -13.70 -11.00
CA GLY A 265 14.12 -14.55 -9.81
C GLY A 265 14.98 -15.81 -9.83
N GLU A 266 15.71 -16.11 -10.91
CA GLU A 266 16.58 -17.29 -11.02
C GLU A 266 18.00 -16.97 -10.55
N VAL A 267 18.13 -16.48 -9.31
CA VAL A 267 19.46 -16.23 -8.73
C VAL A 267 20.10 -17.57 -8.40
N ALA A 268 21.32 -17.82 -8.88
CA ALA A 268 22.10 -19.06 -8.67
C ALA A 268 22.57 -19.25 -7.21
N ARG A 269 21.66 -19.14 -6.24
CA ARG A 269 21.90 -19.42 -4.82
C ARG A 269 21.10 -20.64 -4.44
N SER A 270 21.80 -21.77 -4.32
CA SER A 270 21.24 -23.00 -3.77
C SER A 270 20.61 -22.73 -2.39
N GLY A 271 19.36 -23.18 -2.20
CA GLY A 271 18.70 -23.19 -0.89
C GLY A 271 17.88 -21.95 -0.50
N VAL A 272 17.62 -20.99 -1.40
CA VAL A 272 16.65 -19.91 -1.13
C VAL A 272 15.24 -20.40 -1.46
N THR A 273 14.40 -20.58 -0.43
CA THR A 273 12.97 -20.90 -0.59
C THR A 273 12.12 -19.65 -0.39
N GLU A 274 10.88 -19.69 -0.91
CA GLU A 274 9.88 -18.66 -0.63
C GLU A 274 9.72 -18.44 0.88
N PHE A 275 9.69 -17.17 1.30
CA PHE A 275 9.48 -16.80 2.68
C PHE A 275 8.01 -16.45 2.91
N ASP A 276 7.34 -17.25 3.74
CA ASP A 276 5.96 -17.00 4.14
C ASP A 276 5.88 -16.74 5.65
N TRP A 277 5.23 -15.62 6.01
CA TRP A 277 4.96 -15.22 7.40
C TRP A 277 4.05 -16.18 8.14
N ASP A 278 3.20 -16.91 7.41
CA ASP A 278 2.21 -17.82 7.97
C ASP A 278 2.69 -19.28 7.96
N SER A 279 3.77 -19.59 7.24
CA SER A 279 4.49 -20.86 7.38
C SER A 279 5.10 -20.96 8.79
N ASN A 280 4.80 -22.05 9.50
CA ASN A 280 5.20 -22.35 10.89
C ASN A 280 4.43 -21.62 12.01
N LEU A 281 3.22 -21.12 11.74
CA LEU A 281 2.21 -20.87 12.78
C LEU A 281 1.27 -22.09 12.90
N GLU A 282 1.83 -23.29 13.06
CA GLU A 282 1.06 -24.44 13.53
C GLU A 282 0.72 -24.24 15.02
N ASP A 283 -0.58 -24.31 15.34
CA ASP A 283 -1.13 -24.66 16.66
C ASP A 283 -0.80 -23.82 17.90
N ALA A 284 -1.03 -22.50 17.86
CA ALA A 284 -1.18 -21.72 19.12
C ALA A 284 -2.47 -20.90 19.22
N THR A 285 -3.14 -20.61 18.09
CA THR A 285 -4.40 -19.86 18.08
C THR A 285 -5.65 -20.73 18.00
N THR A 286 -5.50 -22.02 17.70
CA THR A 286 -6.57 -23.03 17.64
C THR A 286 -6.87 -23.69 18.99
N GLU A 287 -5.93 -23.72 19.93
CA GLU A 287 -6.18 -24.24 21.30
C GLU A 287 -6.88 -23.24 22.21
N LYS A 288 -6.75 -21.92 21.98
CA LYS A 288 -7.34 -20.91 22.87
C LYS A 288 -8.88 -20.79 22.78
N TYR A 289 -9.50 -21.50 21.83
CA TYR A 289 -10.95 -21.60 21.68
C TYR A 289 -11.46 -23.06 21.80
N ARG A 290 -10.62 -23.99 22.27
CA ARG A 290 -11.01 -25.34 22.69
C ARG A 290 -10.63 -25.52 24.15
N GLY A 291 -11.49 -25.02 25.05
CA GLY A 291 -11.44 -25.37 26.47
C GLY A 291 -11.36 -24.18 27.42
N LYS A 292 -12.49 -23.51 27.60
CA LYS A 292 -13.15 -23.20 28.88
C LYS A 292 -14.34 -22.29 28.63
#